data_AF-A0AB38R7B2-F1
#
_entry.id   AF-A0AB38R7B2-F1
#
_cell.length_a   1.000
_cell.length_b   1.000
_cell.length_c   1.000
_cell.angle_alpha   90.00
_cell.angle_beta   90.00
_cell.angle_gamma   90.00
#
_symmetry.space_group_name_H-M   'P 1'
#
loop_
_entity.id
_entity.type
_entity.pdbx_description
1 polymer ?
#
loop_
_entity_poly.entity_id
_entity_poly.type
_entity_poly.pdbx_seq_one_letter_code
_entity_poly.pdbx_strand_id
1 'polypeptide(L)'
;MTMKFVDTSSHWELCREESLGLEDMLPSLLANAGVGEVNLVTVARGSSLRGREISEEARGLTAAARAEHRERGFGFWDFVLSSVTKASDDTRIALIRRALQHSAAEQQDALSVDEFVSLLVDGAFQSLPARTVVSITSRITGRTDTVPLHLPMLDFAIHADYSSDQTAVDVAGALGLSGDLYRSGTSYHLICDRPVDQLTLHQVLGRAQLLSPIIDHRWAAHQIIDGFCALRISTDLERHTSRHRLIASTRDCGTVDKQIVP
;
A
#
# COMPACT_ATOMS: atom_id res chain seq x y z
N MET A 1 -25.32 15.34 -3.52
CA MET A 1 -24.84 15.01 -2.17
C MET A 1 -23.52 15.72 -1.98
N THR A 2 -23.52 16.87 -1.32
CA THR A 2 -22.31 17.68 -1.13
C THR A 2 -21.55 17.07 0.05
N MET A 3 -20.40 16.46 -0.21
CA MET A 3 -19.47 16.06 0.84
C MET A 3 -19.11 17.33 1.63
N LYS A 4 -19.63 17.46 2.85
CA LYS A 4 -19.17 18.48 3.78
C LYS A 4 -17.80 18.01 4.25
N PHE A 5 -16.75 18.65 3.78
CA PHE A 5 -15.43 18.50 4.36
C PHE A 5 -15.53 19.01 5.80
N VAL A 6 -15.50 18.07 6.74
CA VAL A 6 -15.33 18.37 8.16
C VAL A 6 -14.00 19.10 8.29
N ASP A 7 -13.93 20.09 9.17
CA ASP A 7 -12.68 20.76 9.53
C ASP A 7 -11.64 19.68 9.90
N THR A 8 -10.60 19.53 9.07
CA THR A 8 -9.67 18.38 9.07
C THR A 8 -8.36 18.73 9.77
N SER A 9 -8.44 19.35 10.94
CA SER A 9 -7.31 19.41 11.87
C SER A 9 -7.06 18.05 12.53
N SER A 10 -6.99 16.98 11.73
CA SER A 10 -6.37 15.73 12.19
C SER A 10 -4.91 16.07 12.45
N HIS A 11 -4.57 16.25 13.71
CA HIS A 11 -3.20 16.50 14.13
C HIS A 11 -2.42 15.21 13.94
N TRP A 12 -1.62 15.16 12.87
CA TRP A 12 -0.63 14.11 12.68
C TRP A 12 0.55 14.35 13.61
N GLU A 13 0.91 13.33 14.37
CA GLU A 13 2.08 13.35 15.22
C GLU A 13 3.15 12.42 14.64
N LEU A 14 4.34 12.95 14.41
CA LEU A 14 5.50 12.13 14.04
C LEU A 14 5.92 11.30 15.26
N CYS A 15 5.79 9.99 15.17
CA CYS A 15 6.20 9.10 16.24
C CYS A 15 7.75 8.97 16.18
N ARG A 16 8.43 9.41 17.25
CA ARG A 16 9.91 9.40 17.34
C ARG A 16 10.48 8.08 17.84
N GLU A 17 9.63 7.16 18.29
CA GLU A 17 10.05 5.85 18.75
C GLU A 17 10.33 4.95 17.55
N GLU A 18 11.61 4.62 17.36
CA GLU A 18 12.05 3.83 16.20
C GLU A 18 11.59 2.36 16.22
N SER A 19 10.91 1.91 17.28
CA SER A 19 10.63 0.49 17.52
C SER A 19 9.22 0.02 17.20
N LEU A 20 8.23 0.92 17.02
CA LEU A 20 6.85 0.48 16.82
C LEU A 20 6.63 -0.02 15.38
N GLY A 21 6.22 -1.27 15.24
CA GLY A 21 5.92 -1.94 13.99
C GLY A 21 4.42 -2.08 13.71
N LEU A 22 4.08 -2.87 12.69
CA LEU A 22 2.67 -3.22 12.41
C LEU A 22 2.10 -4.09 13.54
N GLU A 23 2.89 -5.01 14.05
CA GLU A 23 2.52 -5.91 15.15
C GLU A 23 2.09 -5.16 16.43
N ASP A 24 2.65 -3.97 16.65
CA ASP A 24 2.34 -3.15 17.83
C ASP A 24 1.08 -2.28 17.62
N MET A 25 0.88 -1.78 16.41
CA MET A 25 -0.05 -0.66 16.14
C MET A 25 -1.32 -1.07 15.40
N LEU A 26 -1.23 -2.05 14.50
CA LEU A 26 -2.37 -2.50 13.72
C LEU A 26 -3.49 -3.11 14.57
N PRO A 27 -3.22 -3.89 15.65
CA PRO A 27 -4.29 -4.41 16.51
C PRO A 27 -5.16 -3.30 17.10
N SER A 28 -4.55 -2.24 17.62
CA SER A 28 -5.29 -1.11 18.21
C SER A 28 -6.02 -0.30 17.13
N LEU A 29 -5.46 -0.19 15.92
CA LEU A 29 -6.12 0.48 14.80
C LEU A 29 -7.42 -0.26 14.43
N LEU A 30 -7.33 -1.58 14.24
CA LEU A 30 -8.47 -2.42 13.88
C LEU A 30 -9.55 -2.41 14.97
N ALA A 31 -9.14 -2.45 16.24
CA ALA A 31 -10.06 -2.36 17.37
C ALA A 31 -10.81 -1.01 17.40
N ASN A 32 -10.10 0.11 17.24
CA ASN A 32 -10.68 1.44 17.21
C ASN A 32 -11.62 1.64 16.00
N ALA A 33 -11.29 1.03 14.87
CA ALA A 33 -12.11 1.04 13.67
C ALA A 33 -13.33 0.08 13.76
N GLY A 34 -13.51 -0.63 14.88
CA GLY A 34 -14.65 -1.54 15.08
C GLY A 34 -14.63 -2.78 14.19
N VAL A 35 -13.45 -3.17 13.70
CA VAL A 35 -13.29 -4.32 12.80
C VAL A 35 -13.51 -5.62 13.55
N GLY A 36 -14.31 -6.52 12.97
CA GLY A 36 -14.51 -7.89 13.43
C GLY A 36 -13.73 -8.91 12.61
N GLU A 37 -13.58 -8.66 11.31
CA GLU A 37 -12.91 -9.54 10.36
C GLU A 37 -12.03 -8.74 9.38
N VAL A 38 -10.87 -9.29 9.04
CA VAL A 38 -9.97 -8.76 8.01
C VAL A 38 -9.82 -9.76 6.87
N ASN A 39 -9.58 -9.25 5.67
CA ASN A 39 -9.34 -10.08 4.50
C ASN A 39 -7.86 -9.98 4.10
N LEU A 40 -7.25 -11.14 3.84
CA LEU A 40 -5.88 -11.27 3.35
C LEU A 40 -5.89 -11.70 1.88
N VAL A 41 -4.88 -11.25 1.13
CA VAL A 41 -4.55 -11.78 -0.19
C VAL A 41 -3.14 -12.33 -0.20
N THR A 42 -2.98 -13.51 -0.76
CA THR A 42 -1.66 -14.13 -1.00
C THR A 42 -1.41 -14.21 -2.50
N VAL A 43 -0.23 -13.76 -2.93
CA VAL A 43 0.18 -13.75 -4.34
C VAL A 43 1.61 -14.25 -4.49
N ALA A 44 1.82 -15.14 -5.45
CA ALA A 44 3.15 -15.47 -5.95
C ALA A 44 3.65 -14.38 -6.91
N ARG A 45 4.59 -13.55 -6.47
CA ARG A 45 5.13 -12.45 -7.28
C ARG A 45 5.87 -12.98 -8.50
N GLY A 46 5.34 -12.69 -9.69
CA GLY A 46 6.02 -12.96 -10.96
C GLY A 46 7.36 -12.24 -11.11
N SER A 47 8.17 -12.68 -12.08
CA SER A 47 9.41 -11.98 -12.42
C SER A 47 9.12 -10.58 -12.95
N SER A 48 9.91 -9.59 -12.52
CA SER A 48 9.78 -8.23 -13.05
C SER A 48 10.09 -8.18 -14.56
N LEU A 49 9.31 -7.41 -15.32
CA LEU A 49 9.44 -7.24 -16.77
C LEU A 49 10.87 -6.84 -17.18
N ARG A 50 11.52 -7.64 -18.03
CA ARG A 50 12.87 -7.37 -18.56
C ARG A 50 12.87 -7.04 -20.06
N GLY A 51 11.73 -7.12 -20.72
CA GLY A 51 11.57 -6.83 -22.15
C GLY A 51 12.10 -7.92 -23.08
N ARG A 52 12.99 -8.81 -22.61
CA ARG A 52 13.57 -9.94 -23.38
C ARG A 52 12.53 -10.92 -23.91
N GLU A 53 11.39 -11.01 -23.25
CA GLU A 53 10.25 -11.84 -23.64
C GLU A 53 9.38 -11.19 -24.74
N ILE A 54 9.64 -9.92 -25.08
CA ILE A 54 8.92 -9.16 -26.10
C ILE A 54 9.81 -8.94 -27.33
N SER A 55 10.91 -8.19 -27.19
CA SER A 55 11.83 -7.86 -28.28
C SER A 55 13.15 -7.27 -27.73
N GLU A 56 14.17 -7.18 -28.58
CA GLU A 56 15.43 -6.50 -28.21
C GLU A 56 15.22 -5.01 -27.95
N GLU A 57 14.36 -4.37 -28.75
CA GLU A 57 13.96 -2.97 -28.54
C GLU A 57 13.26 -2.79 -27.18
N ALA A 58 12.31 -3.66 -26.81
CA ALA A 58 11.65 -3.64 -25.51
C ALA A 58 12.64 -3.85 -24.35
N ARG A 59 13.66 -4.70 -24.54
CA ARG A 59 14.75 -4.87 -23.56
C ARG A 59 15.50 -3.55 -23.35
N GLY A 60 15.83 -2.83 -24.42
CA GLY A 60 16.45 -1.49 -24.34
C GLY A 60 15.58 -0.48 -23.58
N LEU A 61 14.29 -0.38 -23.94
CA LEU A 61 13.36 0.55 -23.28
C LEU A 61 13.18 0.25 -21.79
N THR A 62 12.99 -1.02 -21.43
CA THR A 62 12.81 -1.42 -20.03
C THR A 62 14.11 -1.32 -19.21
N ALA A 63 15.28 -1.46 -19.84
CA ALA A 63 16.56 -1.22 -19.19
C ALA A 63 16.75 0.27 -18.86
N ALA A 64 16.46 1.16 -19.81
CA ALA A 64 16.50 2.61 -19.61
C ALA A 64 15.50 3.05 -18.51
N ALA A 65 14.26 2.57 -18.59
CA ALA A 65 13.24 2.85 -17.56
C ALA A 65 13.66 2.42 -16.14
N ARG A 66 14.39 1.30 -16.01
CA ARG A 66 14.92 0.83 -14.73
C ARG A 66 16.05 1.71 -14.23
N ALA A 67 16.87 2.27 -15.11
CA ALA A 67 17.92 3.20 -14.71
C ALA A 67 17.28 4.48 -14.14
N GLU A 68 16.32 5.05 -14.85
CA GLU A 68 15.55 6.22 -14.40
C GLU A 68 14.82 5.96 -13.09
N HIS A 69 14.16 4.80 -12.95
CA HIS A 69 13.49 4.44 -11.70
C HIS A 69 14.47 4.29 -10.52
N ARG A 70 15.69 3.78 -10.74
CA ARG A 70 16.71 3.72 -9.68
C ARG A 70 17.22 5.10 -9.28
N GLU A 71 17.29 6.03 -10.23
CA GLU A 71 17.74 7.39 -9.98
C GLU A 71 16.68 8.23 -9.27
N ARG A 72 15.42 8.13 -9.69
CA ARG A 72 14.31 8.98 -9.20
C ARG A 72 13.46 8.34 -8.11
N GLY A 73 13.46 7.01 -8.01
CA GLY A 73 12.63 6.24 -7.07
C GLY A 73 11.23 5.86 -7.59
N PHE A 74 10.77 6.42 -8.71
CA PHE A 74 9.42 6.18 -9.26
C PHE A 74 9.40 6.17 -10.80
N GLY A 75 8.23 5.95 -11.40
CA GLY A 75 7.99 6.25 -12.82
C GLY A 75 8.48 5.22 -13.85
N PHE A 76 8.78 3.97 -13.47
CA PHE A 76 9.22 2.93 -14.43
C PHE A 76 8.30 2.84 -15.65
N TRP A 77 6.99 2.72 -15.41
CA TRP A 77 6.02 2.57 -16.50
C TRP A 77 5.75 3.88 -17.24
N ASP A 78 5.84 5.04 -16.58
CA ASP A 78 5.70 6.34 -17.24
C ASP A 78 6.83 6.54 -18.25
N PHE A 79 8.05 6.14 -17.88
CA PHE A 79 9.19 6.15 -18.79
C PHE A 79 9.01 5.16 -19.94
N VAL A 80 8.59 3.92 -19.65
CA VAL A 80 8.31 2.94 -20.71
C VAL A 80 7.26 3.49 -21.68
N LEU A 81 6.10 3.92 -21.17
CA LEU A 81 4.95 4.35 -21.98
C LEU A 81 5.19 5.66 -22.74
N SER A 82 5.98 6.58 -22.20
CA SER A 82 6.41 7.76 -22.97
C SER A 82 7.34 7.34 -24.11
N SER A 83 8.24 6.39 -23.86
CA SER A 83 9.21 5.91 -24.86
C SER A 83 8.58 5.03 -25.95
N VAL A 84 7.53 4.25 -25.65
CA VAL A 84 6.92 3.35 -26.65
C VAL A 84 6.29 4.09 -27.83
N THR A 85 6.03 5.39 -27.71
CA THR A 85 5.50 6.23 -28.81
C THR A 85 6.43 6.28 -30.01
N LYS A 86 7.73 6.02 -29.81
CA LYS A 86 8.76 5.99 -30.86
C LYS A 86 9.20 4.58 -31.24
N ALA A 87 8.64 3.55 -30.58
CA ALA A 87 9.01 2.17 -30.82
C ALA A 87 8.31 1.59 -32.05
N SER A 88 8.83 0.48 -32.56
CA SER A 88 8.13 -0.33 -33.58
C SER A 88 6.72 -0.73 -33.11
N ASP A 89 5.81 -0.94 -34.07
CA ASP A 89 4.40 -1.23 -33.78
C ASP A 89 4.22 -2.46 -32.89
N ASP A 90 4.94 -3.55 -33.17
CA ASP A 90 4.88 -4.79 -32.39
C ASP A 90 5.36 -4.59 -30.95
N THR A 91 6.50 -3.92 -30.76
CA THR A 91 7.03 -3.58 -29.43
C THR A 91 6.04 -2.69 -28.67
N ARG A 92 5.50 -1.66 -29.32
CA ARG A 92 4.55 -0.71 -28.73
C ARG A 92 3.29 -1.41 -28.25
N ILE A 93 2.67 -2.23 -29.11
CA ILE A 93 1.45 -2.98 -28.76
C ILE A 93 1.72 -3.95 -27.62
N ALA A 94 2.81 -4.70 -27.66
CA ALA A 94 3.15 -5.68 -26.62
C ALA A 94 3.40 -5.01 -25.26
N LEU A 95 4.12 -3.89 -25.22
CA LEU A 95 4.37 -3.15 -23.98
C LEU A 95 3.11 -2.50 -23.42
N ILE A 96 2.21 -1.96 -24.26
CA ILE A 96 0.91 -1.44 -23.81
C ILE A 96 0.08 -2.57 -23.21
N ARG A 97 -0.01 -3.74 -23.88
CA ARG A 97 -0.72 -4.91 -23.33
C ARG A 97 -0.13 -5.34 -21.99
N ARG A 98 1.20 -5.34 -21.85
CA ARG A 98 1.87 -5.67 -20.60
C ARG A 98 1.61 -4.63 -19.51
N ALA A 99 1.50 -3.35 -19.86
CA ALA A 99 1.18 -2.27 -18.92
C ALA A 99 -0.26 -2.36 -18.41
N LEU A 100 -1.19 -2.87 -19.23
CA LEU A 100 -2.59 -3.11 -18.87
C LEU A 100 -2.80 -4.45 -18.14
N GLN A 101 -1.80 -5.33 -18.13
CA GLN A 101 -1.94 -6.62 -17.47
C GLN A 101 -2.08 -6.43 -15.96
N HIS A 102 -3.23 -6.86 -15.47
CA HIS A 102 -3.57 -6.89 -14.05
C HIS A 102 -3.66 -8.35 -13.61
N SER A 103 -2.97 -8.71 -12.52
CA SER A 103 -2.98 -10.05 -11.96
C SER A 103 -3.90 -10.02 -10.75
N ALA A 104 -5.07 -10.65 -10.87
CA ALA A 104 -5.97 -10.83 -9.74
C ALA A 104 -5.30 -11.70 -8.67
N ALA A 105 -5.65 -11.47 -7.40
CA ALA A 105 -5.19 -12.32 -6.31
C ALA A 105 -5.67 -13.77 -6.51
N GLU A 106 -4.81 -14.74 -6.21
CA GLU A 106 -5.10 -16.17 -6.37
C GLU A 106 -5.94 -16.72 -5.21
N GLN A 107 -5.72 -16.19 -4.00
CA GLN A 107 -6.39 -16.63 -2.78
C GLN A 107 -6.80 -15.42 -1.92
N GLN A 108 -8.01 -15.49 -1.38
CA GLN A 108 -8.55 -14.56 -0.40
C GLN A 108 -8.96 -15.34 0.84
N ASP A 109 -8.39 -14.98 1.98
CA ASP A 109 -8.70 -15.59 3.27
C ASP A 109 -9.32 -14.53 4.17
N ALA A 110 -10.44 -14.86 4.80
CA ALA A 110 -11.10 -14.02 5.79
C ALA A 110 -10.76 -14.56 7.18
N LEU A 111 -10.24 -13.70 8.06
CA LEU A 111 -9.83 -14.06 9.41
C LEU A 111 -10.53 -13.13 10.41
N SER A 112 -10.95 -13.71 11.54
CA SER A 112 -11.32 -12.88 12.69
C SER A 112 -10.15 -11.99 13.10
N VAL A 113 -10.43 -10.79 13.63
CA VAL A 113 -9.35 -9.89 14.08
C VAL A 113 -8.46 -10.56 15.12
N ASP A 114 -9.01 -11.35 16.04
CA ASP A 114 -8.22 -12.01 17.09
C ASP A 114 -7.27 -13.05 16.49
N GLU A 115 -7.72 -13.85 15.53
CA GLU A 115 -6.89 -14.81 14.80
C GLU A 115 -5.79 -14.11 13.99
N PHE A 116 -6.17 -13.06 13.25
CA PHE A 116 -5.21 -12.26 12.48
C PHE A 116 -4.13 -11.64 13.37
N VAL A 117 -4.52 -11.05 14.51
CA VAL A 117 -3.59 -10.42 15.46
C VAL A 117 -2.64 -11.46 16.05
N SER A 118 -3.14 -12.65 16.42
CA SER A 118 -2.27 -13.75 16.90
C SER A 118 -1.22 -14.09 15.84
N LEU A 119 -1.64 -14.34 14.60
CA LEU A 119 -0.72 -14.67 13.51
C LEU A 119 0.30 -13.54 13.24
N LEU A 120 -0.13 -12.28 13.31
CA LEU A 120 0.74 -11.13 13.11
C LEU A 120 1.83 -11.04 14.20
N VAL A 121 1.44 -11.14 15.47
CA VAL A 121 2.34 -11.07 16.63
C VAL A 121 3.29 -12.26 16.69
N ASP A 122 2.80 -13.46 16.34
CA ASP A 122 3.61 -14.68 16.25
C ASP A 122 4.58 -14.67 15.05
N GLY A 123 4.52 -13.63 14.22
CA GLY A 123 5.43 -13.44 13.08
C GLY A 123 5.12 -14.33 11.89
N ALA A 124 3.88 -14.82 11.75
CA ALA A 124 3.46 -15.71 10.66
C ALA A 124 3.68 -15.11 9.25
N PHE A 125 3.72 -13.78 9.15
CA PHE A 125 3.93 -13.06 7.90
C PHE A 125 5.41 -12.66 7.66
N GLN A 126 6.34 -13.12 8.51
CA GLN A 126 7.74 -12.75 8.42
C GLN A 126 8.58 -13.84 7.76
N SER A 127 9.63 -13.44 7.04
CA SER A 127 10.61 -14.35 6.44
C SER A 127 9.98 -15.43 5.54
N LEU A 128 8.93 -15.05 4.81
CA LEU A 128 8.23 -15.95 3.90
C LEU A 128 9.14 -16.41 2.75
N PRO A 129 8.82 -17.53 2.08
CA PRO A 129 9.52 -17.95 0.88
C PRO A 129 9.64 -16.81 -0.14
N ALA A 130 10.75 -16.79 -0.87
CA ALA A 130 11.00 -15.76 -1.85
C ALA A 130 9.82 -15.63 -2.81
N ARG A 131 9.38 -14.39 -3.06
CA ARG A 131 8.26 -14.04 -3.94
C ARG A 131 6.88 -14.40 -3.40
N THR A 132 6.74 -14.95 -2.21
CA THR A 132 5.44 -15.00 -1.53
C THR A 132 5.15 -13.64 -0.92
N VAL A 133 4.02 -13.04 -1.31
CA VAL A 133 3.55 -11.77 -0.77
C VAL A 133 2.21 -11.99 -0.11
N VAL A 134 2.10 -11.62 1.17
CA VAL A 134 0.83 -11.54 1.89
C VAL A 134 0.52 -10.08 2.14
N SER A 135 -0.69 -9.67 1.78
CA SER A 135 -1.20 -8.33 1.98
C SER A 135 -2.48 -8.36 2.78
N ILE A 136 -2.65 -7.41 3.69
CA ILE A 136 -3.96 -7.09 4.25
C ILE A 136 -4.73 -6.27 3.21
N THR A 137 -6.02 -6.55 3.05
CA THR A 137 -6.88 -5.78 2.17
C THR A 137 -7.66 -4.73 2.94
N SER A 138 -8.17 -3.71 2.24
CA SER A 138 -9.06 -2.72 2.85
C SER A 138 -10.40 -3.31 3.28
N ARG A 139 -10.84 -4.43 2.70
CA ARG A 139 -12.15 -5.02 2.98
C ARG A 139 -12.22 -5.53 4.42
N ILE A 140 -13.21 -5.02 5.12
CA ILE A 140 -13.49 -5.36 6.51
C ILE A 140 -14.97 -5.64 6.71
N THR A 141 -15.26 -6.47 7.71
CA THR A 141 -16.60 -6.65 8.27
C THR A 141 -16.60 -6.10 9.69
N GLY A 142 -17.57 -5.24 10.01
CA GLY A 142 -17.71 -4.68 11.34
C GLY A 142 -18.15 -5.74 12.35
N ARG A 143 -17.92 -5.52 13.65
CA ARG A 143 -18.37 -6.47 14.70
C ARG A 143 -19.88 -6.64 14.77
N THR A 144 -20.63 -5.60 14.42
CA THR A 144 -22.10 -5.56 14.47
C THR A 144 -22.75 -5.40 13.10
N ASP A 145 -21.97 -5.02 12.10
CA ASP A 145 -22.47 -4.65 10.78
C ASP A 145 -22.20 -5.75 9.77
N THR A 146 -23.21 -6.08 8.98
CA THR A 146 -23.10 -7.06 7.89
C THR A 146 -22.72 -6.43 6.55
N VAL A 147 -22.68 -5.09 6.49
CA VAL A 147 -22.35 -4.36 5.27
C VAL A 147 -20.83 -4.30 5.14
N PRO A 148 -20.25 -4.75 4.00
CA PRO A 148 -18.83 -4.61 3.75
C PRO A 148 -18.41 -3.15 3.76
N LEU A 149 -17.37 -2.86 4.52
CA LEU A 149 -16.73 -1.54 4.58
C LEU A 149 -15.26 -1.67 4.15
N HIS A 150 -14.60 -0.52 4.03
CA HIS A 150 -13.19 -0.43 3.68
C HIS A 150 -12.42 0.44 4.65
N LEU A 151 -11.21 0.02 5.04
CA LEU A 151 -10.20 0.91 5.58
C LEU A 151 -9.39 1.49 4.41
N PRO A 152 -9.50 2.79 4.08
CA PRO A 152 -8.68 3.36 3.02
C PRO A 152 -7.19 3.13 3.28
N MET A 153 -6.45 2.90 2.21
CA MET A 153 -5.01 2.65 2.27
C MET A 153 -4.33 3.43 1.14
N LEU A 154 -3.06 3.80 1.32
CA LEU A 154 -2.26 4.42 0.26
C LEU A 154 -0.83 3.84 0.23
N ASP A 155 -0.30 3.69 -0.98
CA ASP A 155 1.11 3.37 -1.24
C ASP A 155 1.82 4.58 -1.86
N PHE A 156 2.91 5.01 -1.23
CA PHE A 156 3.68 6.19 -1.65
C PHE A 156 4.88 5.76 -2.49
N ALA A 157 5.09 6.45 -3.61
CA ALA A 157 6.19 6.19 -4.53
C ALA A 157 7.45 7.04 -4.26
N ILE A 158 7.42 7.92 -3.25
CA ILE A 158 8.59 8.70 -2.83
C ILE A 158 9.60 7.83 -2.09
N HIS A 159 10.89 8.15 -2.28
CA HIS A 159 11.96 7.48 -1.54
C HIS A 159 11.83 7.80 -0.06
N ALA A 160 11.96 6.77 0.78
CA ALA A 160 11.88 7.00 2.20
C ALA A 160 13.14 7.68 2.76
N ASP A 161 12.98 8.86 3.36
CA ASP A 161 14.00 9.63 4.07
C ASP A 161 13.33 10.64 5.03
N TYR A 162 14.09 11.28 5.91
CA TYR A 162 13.52 12.19 6.92
C TYR A 162 12.74 13.36 6.31
N SER A 163 13.16 13.87 5.14
CA SER A 163 12.40 14.92 4.43
C SER A 163 11.09 14.41 3.83
N SER A 164 11.05 13.15 3.43
CA SER A 164 9.89 12.50 2.82
C SER A 164 8.86 12.05 3.84
N ASP A 165 9.25 11.81 5.09
CA ASP A 165 8.33 11.53 6.20
C ASP A 165 7.27 12.63 6.32
N GLN A 166 7.69 13.90 6.38
CA GLN A 166 6.76 15.04 6.46
C GLN A 166 5.92 15.18 5.19
N THR A 167 6.50 14.93 4.01
CA THR A 167 5.77 15.00 2.74
C THR A 167 4.62 13.98 2.70
N ALA A 168 4.85 12.76 3.18
CA ALA A 168 3.82 11.74 3.25
C ALA A 168 2.70 12.11 4.24
N VAL A 169 3.06 12.70 5.39
CA VAL A 169 2.11 13.26 6.37
C VAL A 169 1.27 14.37 5.76
N ASP A 170 1.89 15.34 5.09
CA ASP A 170 1.20 16.48 4.48
C ASP A 170 0.21 16.02 3.40
N VAL A 171 0.57 15.00 2.61
CA VAL A 171 -0.32 14.38 1.64
C VAL A 171 -1.51 13.69 2.30
N ALA A 172 -1.27 12.90 3.37
CA ALA A 172 -2.35 12.26 4.11
C ALA A 172 -3.31 13.30 4.70
N GLY A 173 -2.78 14.39 5.28
CA GLY A 173 -3.55 15.53 5.77
C GLY A 173 -4.34 16.24 4.68
N ALA A 174 -3.73 16.54 3.53
CA ALA A 174 -4.39 17.19 2.40
C ALA A 174 -5.52 16.34 1.78
N LEU A 175 -5.42 15.02 1.86
CA LEU A 175 -6.50 14.11 1.46
C LEU A 175 -7.64 14.05 2.50
N GLY A 176 -7.42 14.57 3.72
CA GLY A 176 -8.35 14.52 4.84
C GLY A 176 -8.39 13.16 5.51
N LEU A 177 -7.28 12.41 5.47
CA LEU A 177 -7.17 11.06 6.00
C LEU A 177 -6.62 11.07 7.43
N SER A 178 -6.99 10.03 8.18
CA SER A 178 -6.53 9.73 9.54
C SER A 178 -6.15 8.25 9.63
N GLY A 179 -5.17 7.92 10.45
CA GLY A 179 -4.69 6.56 10.65
C GLY A 179 -3.20 6.51 10.96
N ASP A 180 -2.55 5.44 10.52
CA ASP A 180 -1.13 5.17 10.77
C ASP A 180 -0.33 5.16 9.47
N LEU A 181 0.78 5.89 9.47
CA LEU A 181 1.73 5.94 8.36
C LEU A 181 2.97 5.12 8.72
N TYR A 182 3.26 4.12 7.91
CA TYR A 182 4.38 3.22 8.06
C TYR A 182 5.42 3.44 6.97
N ARG A 183 6.68 3.12 7.28
CA ARG A 183 7.78 2.97 6.33
C ARG A 183 8.18 1.50 6.23
N SER A 184 8.33 0.98 5.02
CA SER A 184 8.78 -0.40 4.78
C SER A 184 9.82 -0.45 3.67
N GLY A 185 11.09 -0.46 4.07
CA GLY A 185 12.22 -0.33 3.14
C GLY A 185 12.29 1.08 2.56
N THR A 186 11.96 1.23 1.27
CA THR A 186 12.08 2.49 0.52
C THR A 186 10.75 3.19 0.25
N SER A 187 9.60 2.65 0.70
CA SER A 187 8.27 3.21 0.49
C SER A 187 7.54 3.49 1.80
N TYR A 188 6.45 4.26 1.71
CA TYR A 188 5.52 4.51 2.80
C TYR A 188 4.16 3.90 2.51
N HIS A 189 3.50 3.42 3.56
CA HIS A 189 2.17 2.82 3.49
C HIS A 189 1.27 3.45 4.55
N LEU A 190 0.13 4.00 4.14
CA LEU A 190 -0.89 4.53 5.05
C LEU A 190 -2.01 3.49 5.21
N ILE A 191 -2.43 3.24 6.45
CA ILE A 191 -3.66 2.50 6.78
C ILE A 191 -4.55 3.43 7.58
N CYS A 192 -5.75 3.71 7.06
CA CYS A 192 -6.68 4.62 7.72
C CYS A 192 -7.48 3.93 8.83
N ASP A 193 -7.85 4.70 9.85
CA ASP A 193 -8.57 4.24 11.05
C ASP A 193 -10.10 4.42 10.98
N ARG A 194 -10.61 4.96 9.87
CA ARG A 194 -12.04 5.19 9.65
C ARG A 194 -12.57 4.33 8.51
N PRO A 195 -13.48 3.38 8.80
CA PRO A 195 -14.20 2.65 7.77
C PRO A 195 -15.00 3.57 6.84
N VAL A 196 -15.00 3.26 5.55
CA VAL A 196 -15.77 3.95 4.51
C VAL A 196 -16.47 2.97 3.58
N ASP A 197 -17.47 3.45 2.84
CA ASP A 197 -18.09 2.66 1.77
C ASP A 197 -17.24 2.63 0.49
N GLN A 198 -17.62 1.78 -0.46
CA GLN A 198 -16.95 1.61 -1.75
C GLN A 198 -16.82 2.92 -2.53
N LEU A 199 -17.88 3.73 -2.54
CA LEU A 199 -17.91 4.98 -3.30
C LEU A 199 -16.89 5.97 -2.76
N THR A 200 -16.83 6.11 -1.43
CA THR A 200 -15.87 6.96 -0.73
C THR A 200 -14.45 6.45 -0.94
N LEU A 201 -14.22 5.13 -0.89
CA LEU A 201 -12.91 4.54 -1.21
C LEU A 201 -12.45 4.96 -2.62
N HIS A 202 -13.31 4.83 -3.63
CA HIS A 202 -12.98 5.22 -5.00
C HIS A 202 -12.68 6.72 -5.13
N GLN A 203 -13.42 7.57 -4.40
CA GLN A 203 -13.15 9.01 -4.37
C GLN A 203 -11.79 9.32 -3.73
N VAL A 204 -11.43 8.63 -2.64
CA VAL A 204 -10.10 8.76 -2.01
C VAL A 204 -9.01 8.36 -3.00
N LEU A 205 -9.11 7.17 -3.61
CA LEU A 205 -8.11 6.68 -4.56
C LEU A 205 -8.00 7.57 -5.81
N GLY A 206 -9.13 8.05 -6.35
CA GLY A 206 -9.15 8.96 -7.49
C GLY A 206 -8.48 10.31 -7.19
N ARG A 207 -8.69 10.86 -5.99
CA ARG A 207 -7.98 12.07 -5.54
C ARG A 207 -6.49 11.81 -5.33
N ALA A 208 -6.14 10.66 -4.75
CA ALA A 208 -4.75 10.28 -4.53
C ALA A 208 -3.97 10.15 -5.85
N GLN A 209 -4.59 9.70 -6.94
CA GLN A 209 -3.97 9.67 -8.27
C GLN A 209 -3.50 11.05 -8.76
N LEU A 210 -4.18 12.14 -8.36
CA LEU A 210 -3.78 13.50 -8.74
C LEU A 210 -2.45 13.94 -8.10
N LEU A 211 -1.98 13.20 -7.11
CA LEU A 211 -0.75 13.49 -6.37
C LEU A 211 0.45 12.68 -6.86
N SER A 212 0.38 12.11 -8.07
CA SER A 212 1.56 11.55 -8.74
C SER A 212 2.62 12.66 -8.97
N PRO A 213 3.92 12.40 -8.74
CA PRO A 213 4.53 11.10 -8.45
C PRO A 213 4.69 10.77 -6.96
N ILE A 214 4.07 11.53 -6.05
CA ILE A 214 4.20 11.28 -4.61
C ILE A 214 3.48 9.99 -4.22
N ILE A 215 2.26 9.81 -4.72
CA ILE A 215 1.49 8.56 -4.63
C ILE A 215 1.82 7.66 -5.81
N ASP A 216 1.90 6.35 -5.58
CA ASP A 216 1.96 5.37 -6.67
C ASP A 216 0.60 5.33 -7.40
N HIS A 217 0.49 6.13 -8.46
CA HIS A 217 -0.73 6.23 -9.24
C HIS A 217 -1.12 4.91 -9.91
N ARG A 218 -0.16 4.00 -10.19
CA ARG A 218 -0.45 2.69 -10.77
C ARG A 218 -1.01 1.75 -9.72
N TRP A 219 -0.43 1.76 -8.53
CA TRP A 219 -1.00 1.06 -7.39
C TRP A 219 -2.45 1.52 -7.17
N ALA A 220 -2.69 2.83 -7.10
CA ALA A 220 -4.02 3.40 -6.92
C ALA A 220 -4.99 3.01 -8.05
N ALA A 221 -4.53 3.03 -9.32
CA ALA A 221 -5.33 2.57 -10.46
C ALA A 221 -5.71 1.09 -10.37
N HIS A 222 -4.78 0.23 -9.96
CA HIS A 222 -5.08 -1.18 -9.71
C HIS A 222 -6.09 -1.35 -8.58
N GLN A 223 -5.97 -0.61 -7.48
CA GLN A 223 -6.92 -0.70 -6.36
C GLN A 223 -8.35 -0.27 -6.76
N ILE A 224 -8.47 0.73 -7.65
CA ILE A 224 -9.78 1.13 -8.21
C ILE A 224 -10.38 0.01 -9.08
N ILE A 225 -9.54 -0.67 -9.89
CA ILE A 225 -9.98 -1.80 -10.72
C ILE A 225 -10.43 -2.97 -9.85
N ASP A 226 -9.68 -3.28 -8.79
CA ASP A 226 -9.97 -4.37 -7.85
C ASP A 226 -11.20 -4.08 -6.98
N GLY A 227 -11.51 -2.80 -6.76
CA GLY A 227 -12.53 -2.38 -5.81
C GLY A 227 -12.11 -2.57 -4.35
N PHE A 228 -10.83 -2.77 -4.06
CA PHE A 228 -10.27 -2.76 -2.71
C PHE A 228 -8.79 -2.39 -2.77
N CYS A 229 -8.23 -2.00 -1.63
CA CYS A 229 -6.79 -1.79 -1.51
C CYS A 229 -6.12 -3.04 -0.95
N ALA A 230 -4.89 -3.32 -1.34
CA ALA A 230 -4.05 -4.34 -0.72
C ALA A 230 -2.68 -3.75 -0.38
N LEU A 231 -2.31 -3.81 0.90
CA LEU A 231 -0.99 -3.41 1.38
C LEU A 231 -0.24 -4.62 1.91
N ARG A 232 1.00 -4.78 1.42
CA ARG A 232 1.89 -5.85 1.86
C ARG A 232 2.11 -5.72 3.37
N ILE A 233 1.88 -6.80 4.10
CA ILE A 233 2.27 -6.91 5.52
C ILE A 233 3.47 -7.85 5.69
N SER A 234 3.73 -8.72 4.70
CA SER A 234 4.78 -9.72 4.80
C SER A 234 6.20 -9.19 4.57
N THR A 235 7.17 -9.90 5.14
CA THR A 235 8.58 -9.86 4.70
C THR A 235 8.95 -11.15 3.97
N ASP A 236 9.89 -11.08 3.02
CA ASP A 236 10.43 -12.25 2.32
C ASP A 236 11.96 -12.36 2.54
N LEU A 237 12.51 -13.54 2.29
CA LEU A 237 13.92 -13.86 2.53
C LEU A 237 14.92 -13.16 1.57
N GLU A 238 14.46 -12.50 0.50
CA GLU A 238 15.35 -12.02 -0.57
C GLU A 238 15.28 -10.51 -0.82
N ARG A 239 14.08 -9.96 -0.95
CA ARG A 239 13.83 -8.61 -1.49
C ARG A 239 13.09 -7.69 -0.53
N HIS A 240 12.17 -8.21 0.27
CA HIS A 240 11.38 -7.42 1.21
C HIS A 240 11.69 -7.83 2.63
N THR A 241 12.93 -7.62 3.06
CA THR A 241 13.40 -8.03 4.38
C THR A 241 13.03 -7.04 5.49
N SER A 242 12.74 -5.79 5.13
CA SER A 242 12.42 -4.72 6.09
C SER A 242 10.99 -4.85 6.62
N ARG A 243 10.87 -4.88 7.94
CA ARG A 243 9.58 -4.72 8.61
C ARG A 243 9.03 -3.31 8.40
N HIS A 244 7.73 -3.18 8.65
CA HIS A 244 7.07 -1.88 8.70
C HIS A 244 7.42 -1.20 10.02
N ARG A 245 7.75 0.09 9.95
CA ARG A 245 8.00 0.94 11.11
C ARG A 245 7.02 2.10 11.08
N LEU A 246 6.35 2.37 12.19
CA LEU A 246 5.48 3.53 12.33
C LEU A 246 6.30 4.82 12.23
N ILE A 247 5.80 5.79 11.47
CA ILE A 247 6.43 7.10 11.28
C ILE A 247 5.54 8.22 11.79
N ALA A 248 4.23 8.10 11.58
CA ALA A 248 3.25 9.07 12.06
C ALA A 248 1.91 8.41 12.35
N SER A 249 1.15 9.02 13.23
CA SER A 249 -0.20 8.58 13.58
C SER A 249 -1.08 9.80 13.87
N THR A 250 -2.37 9.72 13.56
CA THR A 250 -3.38 10.67 14.06
C THR A 250 -3.97 10.26 15.41
N ARG A 251 -3.59 9.09 15.89
CA ARG A 251 -3.93 8.54 17.20
C ARG A 251 -2.74 8.77 18.12
N ASP A 252 -3.01 9.00 19.39
CA ASP A 252 -1.98 9.16 20.42
C ASP A 252 -1.03 7.95 20.35
N CYS A 253 0.25 8.14 19.95
CA CYS A 253 1.23 7.04 19.87
C CYS A 253 1.66 6.56 21.28
N GLY A 254 0.86 6.86 22.33
CA GLY A 254 1.17 6.76 23.74
C GLY A 254 1.96 5.50 24.08
N THR A 255 2.93 5.65 25.00
CA THR A 255 3.84 4.59 25.43
C THR A 255 3.08 3.27 25.54
N VAL A 256 3.32 2.36 24.60
CA VAL A 256 2.68 1.05 24.59
C VAL A 256 3.05 0.39 25.90
N ASP A 257 2.14 0.44 26.88
CA ASP A 257 2.31 -0.25 28.14
C ASP A 257 2.35 -1.72 27.76
N LYS A 258 3.54 -2.33 27.80
CA LYS A 258 3.80 -3.72 27.37
C LYS A 258 3.06 -4.77 28.21
N GLN A 259 1.98 -4.40 28.88
CA GLN A 259 1.22 -5.20 29.84
C GLN A 259 -0.03 -5.88 29.26
N ILE A 260 -0.21 -5.95 27.94
CA ILE A 260 -1.35 -6.66 27.37
C ILE A 260 -0.90 -7.79 26.46
N VAL A 261 -0.49 -8.90 27.07
CA VAL A 261 -1.02 -10.24 26.74
C VAL A 261 -1.00 -11.08 28.04
N PRO A 262 -2.12 -11.67 28.49
CA PRO A 262 -2.13 -12.66 29.58
C PRO A 262 -1.46 -13.98 29.19
#